data_AF-A0A5U3EP78-F1
#
_entry.id   AF-A0A5U3EP78-F1
#
_cell.length_a   1.000
_cell.length_b   1.000
_cell.length_c   1.000
_cell.angle_alpha   90.00
_cell.angle_beta   90.00
_cell.angle_gamma   90.00
#
_symmetry.space_group_name_H-M   'P 1'
#
loop_
_entity.id
_entity.type
_entity.pdbx_description
1 polymer ?
#
loop_
_entity_poly.entity_id
_entity_poly.type
_entity_poly.pdbx_seq_one_letter_code
_entity_poly.pdbx_strand_id
1 'polypeptide(L)' 'AILPDGLTYEHYMDISLAMLRGADTIYLLEGWEHSEGAKREFNLAVRLRLDISTPESRKGGAS' A
#
# COMPACT_ATOMS: atom_id res chain seq x y z
N ALA A 1 1.96 11.11 8.48
CA ALA A 1 3.30 11.07 9.09
C ALA A 1 3.95 12.43 8.91
N ILE A 2 4.61 12.97 9.93
CA ILE A 2 5.45 14.17 9.78
C ILE A 2 6.82 13.67 9.32
N LEU A 3 7.31 14.18 8.19
CA LEU A 3 8.60 13.78 7.64
C LEU A 3 9.73 14.27 8.57
N PRO A 4 10.72 13.43 8.91
CA PRO A 4 11.96 13.94 9.48
C PRO A 4 12.64 14.88 8.48
N ASP A 5 13.27 15.94 9.00
CA ASP A 5 13.94 16.93 8.16
C ASP A 5 14.89 16.25 7.15
N GLY A 6 14.70 16.56 5.86
CA GLY A 6 15.55 16.07 4.76
C GLY A 6 15.01 14.88 3.96
N LEU A 7 13.96 14.18 4.39
CA LEU A 7 13.30 13.19 3.53
C LEU A 7 12.25 13.85 2.63
N THR A 8 12.32 13.57 1.33
CA THR A 8 11.27 13.95 0.38
C THR A 8 10.14 12.92 0.43
N TYR A 9 8.98 13.29 -0.12
CA TYR A 9 7.87 12.36 -0.31
C TYR A 9 8.28 11.13 -1.14
N GLU A 10 9.12 11.30 -2.16
CA GLU A 10 9.60 10.20 -2.99
C GLU A 10 10.56 9.27 -2.22
N HIS A 11 11.44 9.80 -1.37
CA HIS A 11 12.29 8.96 -0.52
C HIS A 11 11.46 8.07 0.42
N TYR A 12 10.35 8.59 0.94
CA TYR A 12 9.42 7.80 1.74
C TYR A 12 8.74 6.70 0.91
N MET A 13 8.31 7.03 -0.31
CA MET A 13 7.71 6.05 -1.22
C MET A 13 8.69 4.94 -1.58
N ASP A 14 9.96 5.24 -1.84
CA ASP A 14 10.97 4.23 -2.15
C ASP A 14 11.14 3.20 -1.03
N ILE A 15 11.09 3.65 0.23
CA ILE A 15 11.13 2.77 1.41
C ILE A 15 9.89 1.88 1.44
N SER A 16 8.69 2.45 1.34
CA SER A 16 7.43 1.71 1.28
C SER A 16 7.41 0.65 0.18
N LEU A 17 7.83 1.02 -1.03
CA LEU A 17 7.86 0.12 -2.18
C LEU A 17 8.96 -0.96 -2.04
N ALA A 18 10.06 -0.67 -1.34
CA ALA A 18 11.05 -1.67 -0.99
C ALA A 18 10.51 -2.70 0.01
N MET A 19 9.79 -2.26 1.05
CA MET A 19 9.14 -3.16 2.00
C MET A 19 8.13 -4.07 1.30
N LEU A 20 7.34 -3.52 0.37
CA LEU A 20 6.34 -4.27 -0.36
C LEU A 20 6.93 -5.41 -1.22
N ARG A 21 8.16 -5.27 -1.72
CA ARG A 21 8.85 -6.33 -2.49
C ARG A 21 9.16 -7.59 -1.67
N GLY A 22 9.22 -7.47 -0.34
CA GLY A 22 9.45 -8.58 0.58
C GLY A 22 8.20 -9.08 1.28
N ALA A 23 7.02 -8.54 0.96
CA ALA A 23 5.75 -8.93 1.58
C ALA A 23 5.02 -9.98 0.73
N ASP A 24 4.22 -10.82 1.38
CA ASP A 24 3.32 -11.75 0.71
C ASP A 24 1.92 -11.14 0.45
N THR A 25 1.48 -10.26 1.37
CA THR A 25 0.15 -9.63 1.34
C THR A 25 0.22 -8.14 1.70
N ILE A 26 -0.59 -7.31 1.03
CA ILE A 26 -0.84 -5.92 1.41
C ILE A 26 -2.29 -5.72 1.88
N TYR A 27 -2.47 -4.94 2.95
CA TYR A 27 -3.78 -4.57 3.47
C TYR A 27 -4.06 -3.09 3.23
N LEU A 28 -5.07 -2.82 2.40
CA LEU A 28 -5.52 -1.47 2.13
C LEU A 28 -6.62 -1.06 3.11
N LEU A 29 -6.57 0.19 3.55
CA LEU A 29 -7.53 0.79 4.48
C LEU A 29 -8.69 1.45 3.71
N GLU A 30 -9.78 1.75 4.41
CA GLU A 30 -10.93 2.45 3.82
C GLU A 30 -10.52 3.81 3.25
N GLY A 31 -10.90 4.09 2.01
CA GLY A 31 -10.54 5.31 1.29
C GLY A 31 -9.10 5.33 0.75
N TRP A 32 -8.42 4.19 0.64
CA TRP A 32 -7.07 4.10 0.05
C TRP A 32 -7.00 4.68 -1.37
N GLU A 33 -8.10 4.66 -2.11
CA GLU A 33 -8.24 5.19 -3.47
C GLU A 33 -7.96 6.71 -3.53
N HIS A 34 -8.14 7.41 -2.40
CA HIS A 34 -7.87 8.84 -2.27
C HIS A 34 -6.41 9.17 -1.95
N SER A 35 -5.58 8.16 -1.67
CA SER A 35 -4.15 8.35 -1.35
C SER A 35 -3.28 7.99 -2.56
N GLU A 36 -2.54 8.97 -3.08
CA GLU A 36 -1.57 8.72 -4.16
C GLU A 36 -0.51 7.66 -3.77
N GLY A 37 -0.06 7.67 -2.52
CA GLY A 37 0.89 6.67 -2.02
C GLY A 37 0.30 5.27 -2.01
N ALA A 38 -0.90 5.11 -1.46
CA ALA A 38 -1.57 3.81 -1.39
C ALA A 38 -1.89 3.25 -2.78
N LYS A 39 -2.26 4.11 -3.74
CA LYS A 39 -2.43 3.70 -5.15
C LYS A 39 -1.13 3.21 -5.78
N ARG A 40 0.01 3.84 -5.47
CA ARG A 40 1.32 3.38 -5.95
C ARG A 40 1.68 2.03 -5.35
N GLU A 41 1.45 1.82 -4.06
CA GLU A 41 1.64 0.54 -3.39
C GLU A 41 0.74 -0.55 -3.98
N PHE A 42 -0.56 -0.28 -4.15
CA PHE A 42 -1.49 -1.21 -4.81
C PHE A 42 -1.03 -1.61 -6.22
N ASN A 43 -0.66 -0.65 -7.05
CA ASN A 43 -0.19 -0.92 -8.41
C ASN A 43 1.09 -1.78 -8.43
N LEU A 44 1.99 -1.58 -7.47
CA LEU A 44 3.17 -2.43 -7.35
C LEU A 44 2.80 -3.84 -6.87
N ALA A 45 1.91 -3.98 -5.88
CA ALA A 45 1.43 -5.27 -5.39
C ALA A 45 0.80 -6.11 -6.51
N VAL A 46 -0.01 -5.49 -7.38
CA VAL A 46 -0.58 -6.13 -8.57
C VAL A 46 0.51 -6.66 -9.51
N ARG A 47 1.55 -5.86 -9.77
CA ARG A 47 2.67 -6.28 -10.64
C ARG A 47 3.49 -7.42 -10.03
N LEU A 48 3.66 -7.40 -8.72
CA LEU A 48 4.37 -8.42 -7.96
C LEU A 48 3.51 -9.68 -7.71
N ARG A 49 2.21 -9.64 -8.04
CA ARG A 49 1.24 -10.72 -7.80
C ARG A 49 1.13 -11.09 -6.33
N LEU A 50 1.19 -10.09 -5.46
CA LEU A 50 0.93 -10.27 -4.03
C LEU A 50 -0.55 -10.50 -3.78
N ASP A 51 -0.88 -11.05 -2.61
CA ASP A 51 -2.24 -11.04 -2.12
C ASP A 51 -2.64 -9.61 -1.71
N ILE A 52 -3.86 -9.20 -2.07
CA ILE A 52 -4.33 -7.83 -1.88
C ILE A 52 -5.65 -7.86 -1.13
N SER A 53 -5.61 -7.43 0.13
CA SER A 53 -6.79 -7.31 0.96
C SER A 53 -7.31 -5.87 0.93
N THR A 54 -8.37 -5.63 0.15
CA THR A 54 -9.12 -4.35 0.19
C THR A 54 -10.19 -4.37 1.29
N PRO A 55 -10.66 -3.22 1.78
CA PRO A 55 -11.78 -3.15 2.71
C PRO A 55 -13.03 -3.90 2.23
N GLU A 56 -13.33 -3.82 0.93
CA GLU A 56 -14.46 -4.49 0.27
C GLU A 56 -14.28 -6.01 0.29
N SER A 57 -13.06 -6.48 0.00
CA SER A 57 -12.74 -7.93 0.02
C SER A 57 -12.93 -8.53 1.42
N ARG A 58 -12.67 -7.76 2.48
CA ARG A 58 -12.83 -8.21 3.87
C ARG A 58 -14.28 -8.19 4.35
N LYS A 59 -15.06 -7.20 3.91
CA LYS A 59 -16.49 -7.08 4.26
C LYS A 59 -17.31 -8.25 3.68
N GLY A 60 -16.85 -8.88 2.60
CA GLY A 60 -17.46 -10.08 2.01
C GLY A 60 -17.22 -11.41 2.74
N GLY A 61 -16.38 -11.43 3.79
CA GLY A 61 -16.08 -12.63 4.58
C GLY A 61 -17.03 -12.91 5.75
N ALA A 62 -18.05 -12.07 5.95
CA ALA A 62 -19.13 -12.29 6.91
C ALA A 62 -20.37 -12.80 6.17
N SER A 63 -20.41 -14.09 5.87
CA SER A 63 -21.61 -14.82 5.42
C SER A 63 -21.61 -16.21 6.04
#